data_AF-A0A2E5LD30-F1
#
_entry.id   AF-A0A2E5LD30-F1
#
_cell.length_a   1.000
_cell.length_b   1.000
_cell.length_c   1.000
_cell.angle_alpha   90.00
_cell.angle_beta   90.00
_cell.angle_gamma   90.00
#
_symmetry.space_group_name_H-M   'P 1'
#
loop_
_entity.id
_entity.type
_entity.pdbx_description
1 polymer ?
#
loop_
_entity_poly.entity_id
_entity_poly.type
_entity_poly.pdbx_seq_one_letter_code
_entity_poly.pdbx_strand_id
1 'polypeptide(L)' 'MRQSIKEILKNRILILDGAMGTMVQRYNLKEEDFRGEQFKSHKKDLKG' A
#
# COMPACT_ATOMS: atom_id res chain seq x y z
N MET A 1 28.39 -1.77 -0.72
CA MET A 1 27.48 -2.84 -1.17
C MET A 1 26.29 -2.90 -0.23
N ARG A 2 25.05 -2.94 -0.74
CA ARG A 2 23.88 -3.19 0.11
C ARG A 2 23.81 -4.69 0.41
N GLN A 3 23.61 -5.05 1.68
CA GLN A 3 23.37 -6.44 2.06
C GLN A 3 22.06 -6.94 1.45
N SER A 4 22.05 -8.17 0.97
CA SER A 4 20.83 -8.79 0.45
C SER A 4 19.88 -9.16 1.59
N ILE A 5 18.59 -9.25 1.29
CA ILE A 5 17.59 -9.73 2.25
C ILE A 5 17.98 -11.13 2.79
N LYS A 6 18.55 -11.98 1.94
CA LYS A 6 19.03 -13.32 2.31
C LYS A 6 20.18 -13.28 3.32
N GLU A 7 21.06 -12.30 3.23
CA GLU A 7 22.16 -12.12 4.20
C GLU A 7 21.64 -11.59 5.53
N ILE A 8 20.65 -10.69 5.50
CA ILE A 8 20.07 -10.10 6.71
C ILE A 8 19.28 -11.15 7.50
N LEU A 9 18.51 -12.01 6.83
CA LEU A 9 17.72 -13.09 7.44
C LEU A 9 18.57 -14.08 8.26
N LYS A 10 19.86 -14.23 7.94
CA LYS A 10 20.76 -15.11 8.70
C LYS A 10 21.13 -14.55 10.08
N ASN A 11 21.07 -13.23 10.25
CA ASN A 11 21.59 -12.56 11.43
C ASN A 11 20.49 -12.07 12.39
N ARG A 12 19.25 -11.96 11.91
CA ARG A 12 18.10 -11.51 12.70
C ARG A 12 16.78 -11.91 12.07
N ILE A 13 15.74 -11.97 12.90
CA ILE A 13 14.36 -12.11 12.44
C ILE A 13 13.93 -10.83 11.73
N LEU A 14 13.35 -10.97 10.54
CA LEU A 14 12.70 -9.89 9.82
C LEU A 14 11.19 -9.93 10.07
N ILE A 15 10.59 -8.76 10.22
CA ILE A 15 9.15 -8.59 10.38
C ILE A 15 8.64 -7.89 9.12
N LEU A 16 7.56 -8.42 8.56
CA LEU A 16 6.80 -7.76 7.50
C LEU A 16 5.70 -6.92 8.11
N ASP A 17 5.33 -5.86 7.42
CA ASP A 17 4.21 -5.02 7.82
C ASP A 17 2.88 -5.78 7.78
N GLY A 18 1.91 -5.26 8.53
CA GLY A 18 0.58 -5.84 8.62
C GLY A 18 -0.29 -5.52 7.40
N ALA A 19 -1.57 -5.88 7.47
CA ALA A 19 -2.53 -5.66 6.39
C ALA A 19 -2.81 -4.16 6.13
N MET A 20 -1.99 -3.54 5.28
CA MET A 20 -2.09 -2.10 4.93
C MET A 20 -3.47 -1.73 4.39
N GLY A 21 -4.11 -2.58 3.58
CA GLY A 21 -5.43 -2.29 3.00
C GLY A 21 -6.51 -2.04 4.06
N THR A 22 -6.51 -2.81 5.15
CA THR A 22 -7.45 -2.59 6.26
C THR A 22 -7.21 -1.27 6.98
N MET A 23 -5.95 -0.84 7.07
CA MET A 23 -5.58 0.45 7.64
C MET A 23 -6.04 1.60 6.72
N VAL A 24 -5.92 1.45 5.41
CA VAL A 24 -6.39 2.44 4.43
C VAL A 24 -7.91 2.62 4.49
N GLN A 25 -8.67 1.54 4.60
CA GLN A 25 -10.14 1.60 4.68
C GLN A 25 -10.65 2.38 5.91
N ARG A 26 -9.87 2.48 7.00
CA ARG A 26 -10.23 3.27 8.20
C ARG A 26 -10.27 4.77 7.95
N TYR A 27 -9.61 5.27 6.91
CA TYR A 27 -9.65 6.70 6.57
C TYR A 27 -10.98 7.13 5.94
N ASN A 28 -11.94 6.21 5.71
CA ASN A 28 -13.25 6.51 5.12
C ASN A 28 -13.15 7.29 3.79
N LEU A 29 -12.12 6.98 3.00
CA LEU A 29 -11.86 7.63 1.73
C LEU A 29 -13.06 7.52 0.79
N LYS A 30 -13.37 8.60 0.09
CA LYS A 30 -14.43 8.70 -0.91
C LYS A 30 -13.86 8.45 -2.29
N GLU A 31 -14.73 8.15 -3.26
CA GLU A 31 -14.34 7.92 -4.65
C GLU A 31 -13.45 9.04 -5.23
N GLU A 32 -13.70 10.29 -4.84
CA GLU A 32 -12.89 11.46 -5.20
C GLU A 32 -11.41 11.32 -4.77
N ASP A 33 -11.16 10.74 -3.59
CA ASP A 33 -9.82 10.52 -3.04
C ASP A 33 -9.04 9.45 -3.83
N PHE A 34 -9.75 8.45 -4.40
CA PHE A 34 -9.14 7.41 -5.25
C PHE A 34 -8.84 7.92 -6.67
N ARG A 35 -9.57 8.94 -7.13
CA ARG A 35 -9.41 9.50 -8.48
C ARG A 35 -8.23 10.44 -8.58
N GLY A 36 -8.05 11.31 -7.58
CA GLY A 36 -7.04 12.37 -7.60
C GLY A 36 -7.09 13.19 -8.90
N GLU A 37 -5.94 13.67 -9.35
CA GLU A 37 -5.83 14.41 -10.62
C GLU A 37 -5.80 13.50 -11.84
N GLN A 38 -5.13 12.36 -11.71
CA GLN A 38 -4.83 11.47 -12.84
C GLN A 38 -6.07 10.73 -13.37
N PHE A 39 -7.07 10.48 -12.52
CA PHE A 39 -8.21 9.64 -12.88
C PHE A 39 -9.57 10.32 -12.75
N LYS A 40 -9.61 11.67 -12.81
CA LYS A 40 -10.86 12.45 -12.78
C LYS A 40 -11.90 11.93 -13.78
N SER A 41 -11.47 11.62 -14.99
CA SER A 41 -12.34 11.19 -16.09
C SER A 41 -12.49 9.67 -16.23
N HIS A 42 -12.06 8.89 -15.23
CA HIS A 42 -12.13 7.43 -15.31
C HIS A 42 -13.60 6.96 -15.32
N LYS A 43 -13.96 6.08 -16.26
CA LYS A 43 -15.37 5.73 -16.51
C LYS A 43 -16.00 4.80 -15.48
N LYS A 44 -15.19 4.19 -14.62
CA LYS A 44 -15.62 3.28 -13.56
C LYS A 44 -15.17 3.84 -12.21
N ASP A 45 -15.80 3.37 -11.16
CA ASP A 45 -15.36 3.68 -9.80
C ASP A 45 -14.04 2.97 -9.50
N LEU A 46 -13.16 3.68 -8.80
CA LEU A 46 -11.84 3.21 -8.41
C LEU A 46 -11.80 2.72 -6.96
N LYS A 47 -12.72 3.24 -6.13
CA LYS A 47 -12.93 2.70 -4.80
C LYS A 47 -13.54 1.30 -4.89
N GLY A 48 -12.92 0.36 -4.18
CA GLY A 48 -13.40 -1.01 -4.00
C GLY A 48 -13.85 -1.32 -2.58
#